data_AF-X0Y8D9-F1
#
_entry.id   AF-X0Y8D9-F1
#
_cell.length_a   1.000
_cell.length_b   1.000
_cell.length_c   1.000
_cell.angle_alpha   90.00
_cell.angle_beta   90.00
_cell.angle_gamma   90.00
#
_symmetry.space_group_name_H-M   'P 1'
#
loop_
_entity.id
_entity.type
_entity.pdbx_description
1 polymer ?
#
loop_
_entity_poly.entity_id
_entity_poly.type
_entity_poly.pdbx_seq_one_letter_code
_entity_poly.pdbx_strand_id
1 'polypeptide(L)'
;MRKKKELKNQSTIETFIRQVSIVLQRKQSEEALLESEERYKAIFEQAGDSIVLIDVESGELVEFNEMTHKNLGYTREEFQKLKIHDFEVIESEKKIAAHIQKIIKRGTDTFKTKH
;
A
#
# COMPACT_ATOMS: atom_id res chain seq x y z
N MET A 1 -54.13 -0.18 24.74
CA MET A 1 -52.85 -0.77 25.17
C MET A 1 -52.17 -1.66 24.10
N ARG A 2 -52.89 -2.52 23.36
CA ARG A 2 -52.32 -3.39 22.29
C ARG A 2 -51.52 -2.65 21.19
N LYS A 3 -52.09 -1.59 20.62
CA LYS A 3 -51.46 -0.82 19.51
C LYS A 3 -50.12 -0.16 19.90
N LYS A 4 -49.96 0.29 21.16
CA LYS A 4 -48.68 0.82 21.69
C LYS A 4 -47.61 -0.28 21.82
N LYS A 5 -48.00 -1.52 22.16
CA LYS A 5 -47.09 -2.67 22.27
C LYS A 5 -46.61 -3.13 20.89
N GLU A 6 -47.50 -3.13 19.89
CA GLU A 6 -47.16 -3.45 18.49
C GLU A 6 -46.20 -2.42 17.88
N LEU A 7 -46.44 -1.12 18.04
CA LEU A 7 -45.51 -0.08 17.59
C LEU A 7 -44.14 -0.19 18.27
N LYS A 8 -44.11 -0.49 19.59
CA LYS A 8 -42.85 -0.66 20.33
C LYS A 8 -42.06 -1.88 19.83
N ASN A 9 -42.75 -2.96 19.47
CA ASN A 9 -42.13 -4.14 18.88
C ASN A 9 -41.58 -3.85 17.47
N GLN A 10 -42.31 -3.13 16.61
CA GLN A 10 -41.81 -2.69 15.30
C GLN A 10 -40.54 -1.85 15.41
N SER A 11 -40.55 -0.83 16.27
CA SER A 11 -39.37 0.03 16.49
C SER A 11 -38.16 -0.74 17.01
N THR A 12 -38.39 -1.76 17.86
CA THR A 12 -37.32 -2.60 18.39
C THR A 12 -36.73 -3.50 17.28
N ILE A 13 -37.57 -4.07 16.43
CA ILE A 13 -37.14 -4.88 15.28
C ILE A 13 -36.34 -4.03 14.29
N GLU A 14 -36.82 -2.82 13.96
CA GLU A 14 -36.10 -1.90 13.07
C GLU A 14 -34.73 -1.52 13.64
N THR A 15 -34.66 -1.25 14.94
CA THR A 15 -33.40 -0.93 15.63
C THR A 15 -32.42 -2.11 15.56
N PHE A 16 -32.90 -3.33 15.78
CA PHE A 16 -32.08 -4.52 15.72
C PHE A 16 -31.58 -4.80 14.29
N ILE A 17 -32.45 -4.70 13.27
CA ILE A 17 -32.06 -4.83 11.86
C ILE A 17 -30.98 -3.80 11.52
N ARG A 18 -31.15 -2.54 11.95
CA ARG A 18 -30.16 -1.50 11.71
C ARG A 18 -28.81 -1.82 12.36
N GLN A 19 -28.80 -2.29 13.60
CA GLN A 19 -27.57 -2.68 14.30
C GLN A 19 -26.87 -3.85 13.58
N VAL A 20 -27.63 -4.89 13.19
CA VAL A 20 -27.09 -6.03 12.44
C VAL A 20 -26.53 -5.59 11.10
N SER A 21 -27.23 -4.74 10.34
CA SER A 21 -26.76 -4.21 9.07
C SER A 21 -25.46 -3.42 9.20
N ILE A 22 -25.32 -2.59 10.24
CA ILE A 22 -24.08 -1.83 10.51
C ILE A 22 -22.91 -2.79 10.77
N VAL A 23 -23.11 -3.81 11.61
CA VAL A 23 -22.06 -4.78 11.92
C VAL A 23 -21.70 -5.61 10.68
N LEU A 24 -22.69 -6.02 9.89
CA LEU A 24 -22.47 -6.77 8.66
C LEU A 24 -21.69 -5.95 7.63
N GLN A 25 -22.05 -4.68 7.43
CA GLN A 25 -21.32 -3.78 6.53
C GLN A 25 -19.89 -3.56 6.99
N ARG A 26 -19.65 -3.38 8.30
CA ARG A 26 -18.30 -3.22 8.83
C ARG A 26 -17.44 -4.45 8.56
N LYS A 27 -17.99 -5.64 8.84
CA LYS A 27 -17.29 -6.91 8.62
C LYS A 27 -16.96 -7.13 7.14
N GLN A 28 -17.89 -6.83 6.24
CA GLN A 28 -17.65 -6.95 4.79
C GLN A 28 -16.55 -5.99 4.32
N SER A 29 -16.50 -4.76 4.84
CA SER A 29 -15.43 -3.81 4.54
C SER A 29 -14.07 -4.27 5.08
N GLU A 30 -14.03 -4.83 6.29
CA GLU A 30 -12.81 -5.40 6.89
C GLU A 30 -12.30 -6.59 6.07
N GLU A 31 -13.18 -7.51 5.65
CA GLU A 31 -12.83 -8.65 4.81
C GLU A 31 -12.34 -8.22 3.41
N ALA A 32 -13.01 -7.24 2.78
CA ALA A 32 -12.59 -6.71 1.50
C ALA A 32 -11.24 -5.99 1.56
N LEU A 33 -10.97 -5.28 2.67
CA LEU A 33 -9.66 -4.66 2.90
C LEU A 33 -8.58 -5.73 3.03
N LEU A 34 -8.80 -6.76 3.85
CA LEU A 34 -7.85 -7.85 4.04
C LEU A 34 -7.56 -8.58 2.73
N GLU A 35 -8.59 -8.91 1.94
CA GLU A 35 -8.40 -9.56 0.63
C GLU A 35 -7.58 -8.67 -0.31
N SER A 36 -7.83 -7.36 -0.31
CA SER A 36 -7.07 -6.40 -1.11
C SER A 36 -5.60 -6.31 -0.67
N GLU A 37 -5.34 -6.30 0.63
CA GLU A 37 -3.98 -6.26 1.19
C GLU A 37 -3.21 -7.55 0.86
N GLU A 38 -3.83 -8.71 1.04
CA GLU A 38 -3.22 -10.00 0.70
C GLU A 38 -2.91 -10.10 -0.79
N ARG A 39 -3.83 -9.62 -1.64
CA ARG A 39 -3.63 -9.59 -3.09
C ARG A 39 -2.52 -8.62 -3.49
N TYR A 40 -2.48 -7.42 -2.91
CA TYR A 40 -1.38 -6.47 -3.13
C TYR A 40 -0.05 -7.09 -2.75
N LYS A 41 0.04 -7.65 -1.53
CA LYS A 41 1.27 -8.28 -1.03
C LYS A 41 1.72 -9.43 -1.92
N ALA A 42 0.80 -10.28 -2.37
CA ALA A 42 1.12 -11.39 -3.27
C ALA A 42 1.69 -10.90 -4.60
N ILE A 43 1.06 -9.89 -5.23
CA ILE A 43 1.52 -9.32 -6.50
C ILE A 43 2.87 -8.64 -6.34
N PHE A 44 3.01 -7.81 -5.31
CA PHE A 44 4.21 -7.02 -5.05
C PHE A 44 5.41 -7.92 -4.75
N GLU A 45 5.27 -8.87 -3.82
CA GLU A 45 6.37 -9.75 -3.40
C GLU A 45 6.74 -10.81 -4.44
N GLN A 46 5.80 -11.25 -5.28
CA GLN A 46 6.05 -12.27 -6.31
C GLN A 46 6.40 -11.68 -7.68
N ALA A 47 6.41 -10.34 -7.82
CA ALA A 47 6.82 -9.71 -9.08
C ALA A 47 8.25 -10.11 -9.46
N GLY A 48 8.45 -10.46 -10.75
CA GLY A 48 9.75 -10.83 -11.28
C GLY A 48 10.72 -9.65 -11.43
N ASP A 49 10.19 -8.43 -11.41
CA ASP A 49 10.97 -7.20 -11.46
C ASP A 49 11.24 -6.66 -10.05
N SER A 50 12.35 -5.97 -9.87
CA SER A 50 12.63 -5.20 -8.65
C SER A 50 11.68 -3.99 -8.58
N ILE A 51 10.91 -3.90 -7.50
CA ILE A 51 9.98 -2.79 -7.25
C ILE A 51 10.36 -2.12 -5.93
N VAL A 52 10.53 -0.80 -5.99
CA VAL A 52 10.83 0.05 -4.84
C VAL A 52 9.82 1.18 -4.78
N LEU A 53 9.22 1.37 -3.62
CA LEU A 53 8.38 2.51 -3.28
C LEU A 53 9.21 3.51 -2.46
N ILE A 54 9.17 4.77 -2.87
CA ILE A 54 9.90 5.86 -2.22
C ILE A 54 8.96 6.99 -1.84
N ASP A 55 9.30 7.69 -0.77
CA ASP A 55 8.71 8.99 -0.48
C ASP A 55 9.35 10.04 -1.39
N VAL A 56 8.54 10.80 -2.12
CA VAL A 56 9.04 11.75 -3.11
C VAL A 56 9.58 13.05 -2.50
N GLU A 57 9.21 13.36 -1.25
CA GLU A 57 9.67 14.57 -0.55
C GLU A 57 11.02 14.32 0.13
N SER A 58 11.14 13.21 0.86
CA SER A 58 12.36 12.83 1.58
C SER A 58 13.34 12.03 0.73
N GLY A 59 12.86 11.34 -0.30
CA GLY A 59 13.64 10.39 -1.10
C GLY A 59 13.93 9.08 -0.38
N GLU A 60 13.29 8.83 0.77
CA GLU A 60 13.52 7.62 1.57
C GLU A 60 12.75 6.41 1.02
N LEU A 61 13.32 5.22 1.22
CA LEU A 61 12.66 3.95 0.91
C LEU A 61 11.47 3.76 1.85
N VAL A 62 10.29 3.53 1.27
CA VAL A 62 9.06 3.20 2.00
C VAL A 62 8.86 1.69 2.03
N GLU A 63 8.99 1.05 0.86
CA GLU A 63 8.78 -0.39 0.71
C GLU A 63 9.58 -0.92 -0.49
N PHE A 64 9.92 -2.19 -0.48
CA PHE A 64 10.55 -2.87 -1.62
C PHE A 64 10.16 -4.35 -1.60
N ASN A 65 10.07 -4.96 -2.78
CA ASN A 65 9.72 -6.37 -2.89
C ASN A 65 10.91 -7.30 -2.70
N GLU A 66 10.62 -8.58 -2.48
CA GLU A 66 11.59 -9.67 -2.33
C GLU A 66 12.64 -9.70 -3.46
N MET A 67 12.22 -9.41 -4.69
CA MET A 67 13.11 -9.42 -5.85
C MET A 67 14.19 -8.33 -5.77
N THR A 68 13.87 -7.17 -5.20
CA THR A 68 14.77 -6.00 -5.15
C THR A 68 16.09 -6.33 -4.44
N HIS A 69 16.02 -6.79 -3.19
CA HIS A 69 17.23 -7.05 -2.42
C HIS A 69 17.99 -8.29 -2.94
N LYS A 70 17.26 -9.31 -3.43
CA LYS A 70 17.85 -10.53 -4.01
C LYS A 70 18.67 -10.23 -5.26
N ASN A 71 18.14 -9.43 -6.19
CA ASN A 71 18.84 -9.08 -7.43
C ASN A 71 20.13 -8.30 -7.17
N LEU A 72 20.15 -7.51 -6.09
CA LEU A 72 21.29 -6.70 -5.70
C LEU A 72 22.25 -7.44 -4.76
N GLY A 73 21.93 -8.67 -4.35
CA GLY A 73 22.79 -9.50 -3.51
C GLY A 73 22.81 -9.12 -2.02
N TYR A 74 21.83 -8.35 -1.56
CA TYR A 74 21.69 -7.95 -0.16
C TYR A 74 20.69 -8.83 0.59
N THR A 75 20.90 -8.99 1.90
CA THR A 75 19.83 -9.42 2.79
C THR A 75 18.74 -8.34 2.88
N ARG A 76 17.54 -8.71 3.33
CA ARG A 76 16.42 -7.78 3.46
C ARG A 76 16.75 -6.68 4.47
N GLU A 77 17.40 -7.05 5.57
CA GLU A 77 17.79 -6.17 6.66
C GLU A 77 18.91 -5.18 6.28
N GLU A 78 19.81 -5.60 5.39
CA GLU A 78 20.83 -4.72 4.82
C GLU A 78 20.18 -3.72 3.86
N PHE A 79 19.36 -4.21 2.91
CA PHE A 79 18.74 -3.35 1.91
C PHE A 79 17.84 -2.29 2.52
N GLN A 80 17.09 -2.62 3.58
CA GLN A 80 16.23 -1.69 4.29
C GLN A 80 16.97 -0.46 4.87
N LYS A 81 18.29 -0.57 5.10
CA LYS A 81 19.11 0.52 5.64
C LYS A 81 19.76 1.37 4.56
N LEU A 82 19.70 0.93 3.30
CA LEU A 82 20.30 1.63 2.18
C LEU A 82 19.42 2.81 1.74
N LYS A 83 20.06 3.81 1.16
CA LYS A 83 19.43 4.88 0.40
C LYS A 83 19.60 4.61 -1.09
N ILE A 84 18.81 5.26 -1.93
CA ILE A 84 18.86 5.10 -3.39
C ILE A 84 20.30 5.24 -3.91
N HIS A 85 21.05 6.23 -3.44
CA HIS A 85 22.43 6.47 -3.86
C HIS A 85 23.44 5.40 -3.42
N ASP A 86 23.10 4.53 -2.47
CA ASP A 86 23.99 3.45 -2.02
C ASP A 86 24.02 2.27 -3.00
N PHE A 87 22.96 2.07 -3.79
CA PHE A 87 22.83 0.95 -4.74
C PHE A 87 22.59 1.38 -6.21
N GLU A 88 22.42 2.67 -6.47
CA GLU A 88 22.41 3.24 -7.83
C GLU A 88 23.70 4.03 -8.09
N VAL A 89 24.72 3.34 -8.59
CA VAL A 89 26.10 3.83 -8.70
C VAL A 89 26.25 5.03 -9.66
N ILE A 90 25.31 5.24 -10.58
CA ILE A 90 25.39 6.29 -11.64
C ILE A 90 24.66 7.59 -11.27
N GLU A 91 23.78 7.54 -10.27
CA GLU A 91 22.85 8.62 -9.98
C GLU A 91 23.36 9.49 -8.83
N SER A 92 23.79 10.72 -9.15
CA SER A 92 24.09 11.71 -8.11
C SER A 92 22.78 12.23 -7.50
N GLU A 93 22.83 12.75 -6.27
CA GLU A 93 21.66 13.35 -5.61
C GLU A 93 20.92 14.36 -6.50
N LYS A 94 21.67 15.16 -7.28
CA LYS A 94 21.10 16.13 -8.22
C LYS A 94 20.30 15.48 -9.34
N LYS A 95 20.76 14.34 -9.87
CA LYS A 95 20.03 13.63 -10.93
C LYS A 95 18.81 12.90 -10.36
N ILE A 96 18.93 12.28 -9.19
CA ILE A 96 17.79 11.68 -8.47
C ILE A 96 16.69 12.75 -8.27
N ALA A 97 17.07 13.93 -7.75
CA ALA A 97 16.13 15.03 -7.60
C ALA A 97 15.51 15.48 -8.93
N ALA A 98 16.28 15.50 -10.03
CA ALA A 98 15.74 15.82 -11.35
C ALA A 98 14.75 14.77 -11.86
N HIS A 99 15.01 13.47 -11.62
CA HIS A 99 14.09 12.37 -11.92
C HIS A 99 12.79 12.51 -11.13
N ILE A 100 12.86 12.74 -9.82
CA ILE A 100 11.69 12.97 -8.96
C ILE A 100 10.86 14.15 -9.48
N GLN A 101 11.49 15.29 -9.78
CA GLN A 101 10.78 16.46 -10.32
C GLN A 101 10.09 16.17 -11.66
N LYS A 102 10.71 15.37 -12.52
CA LYS A 102 10.11 14.96 -13.80
C LYS A 102 8.93 14.03 -13.58
N ILE A 103 9.02 13.08 -12.66
CA ILE A 103 7.92 12.19 -12.27
C ILE A 103 6.76 13.00 -11.70
N ILE A 104 7.00 13.93 -10.78
CA ILE A 104 5.95 14.80 -10.22
C ILE A 104 5.24 15.58 -11.33
N LYS A 105 5.98 16.09 -12.33
CA LYS A 105 5.41 16.89 -13.42
C LYS A 105 4.71 16.07 -14.51
N ARG A 106 5.18 14.85 -14.80
CA ARG A 106 4.75 14.05 -15.98
C ARG A 106 4.07 12.73 -15.63
N GLY A 107 4.10 12.33 -14.36
CA GLY A 107 3.62 11.04 -13.85
C GLY A 107 4.61 9.88 -14.03
N THR A 108 5.67 10.03 -14.83
CA THR A 108 6.62 8.95 -15.11
C THR A 108 7.98 9.46 -15.58
N ASP A 109 9.01 8.64 -15.40
CA ASP A 109 10.32 8.80 -16.01
C ASP A 109 10.92 7.43 -16.36
N THR A 110 11.84 7.40 -17.32
CA THR A 110 12.56 6.19 -17.72
C THR A 110 14.01 6.55 -17.98
N PHE A 111 14.89 5.83 -17.31
CA PHE A 111 16.34 5.99 -17.40
C PHE A 111 17.00 4.62 -17.23
N LYS A 112 18.29 4.52 -17.55
CA LYS A 112 19.03 3.28 -17.37
C LYS A 112 19.65 3.27 -15.99
N THR A 113 19.30 2.26 -15.21
CA THR A 113 19.95 1.97 -13.94
C THR A 113 21.26 1.21 -14.20
N LYS A 114 22.22 1.36 -13.30
CA LYS A 114 23.39 0.48 -13.28
C LYS A 114 23.72 0.21 -11.83
N HIS A 115 23.33 -0.99 -11.42
CA HIS A 115 23.65 -1.59 -10.14
C HIS A 115 25.09 -2.14 -10.17
#